data_AF-A0A178B2J6-F1
#
_entry.id   AF-A0A178B2J6-F1
#
_cell.length_a   1.000
_cell.length_b   1.000
_cell.length_c   1.000
_cell.angle_alpha   90.00
_cell.angle_beta   90.00
_cell.angle_gamma   90.00
#
_symmetry.space_group_name_H-M   'P 1'
#
loop_
_entity.id
_entity.type
_entity.pdbx_description
1 polymer ?
#
loop_
_entity_poly.entity_id
_entity_poly.type
_entity_poly.pdbx_seq_one_letter_code
_entity_poly.pdbx_strand_id
1 'polypeptide(L)'
;HHLLKRDDNMGFELPPALIILLILIGAGFLVACGFAIHSAFGFGPNPNRIKPMSAEQMEYMAEVRIRNMTCLEQEGRRTWG
;
A
#
# COMPACT_ATOMS: atom_id res chain seq x y z
N HIS A 1 15.55 41.83 -36.53
CA HIS A 1 14.52 40.91 -36.00
C HIS A 1 14.46 41.09 -34.49
N HIS A 2 13.50 41.87 -33.99
CA HIS A 2 13.33 42.11 -32.55
C HIS A 2 12.48 40.96 -31.97
N LEU A 3 13.05 40.14 -31.09
CA LEU A 3 12.32 39.07 -30.43
C LEU A 3 11.30 39.71 -29.48
N LEU A 4 10.02 39.55 -29.79
CA LEU A 4 8.95 39.99 -28.90
C LEU A 4 9.08 39.23 -27.58
N LYS A 5 9.22 39.96 -26.48
CA LYS A 5 9.19 39.38 -25.14
C LYS A 5 7.81 38.73 -24.95
N ARG A 6 7.79 37.45 -24.62
CA ARG A 6 6.56 36.72 -24.31
C ARG A 6 5.92 37.38 -23.10
N ASP A 7 4.63 37.67 -23.17
CA ASP A 7 3.92 38.37 -22.11
C ASP A 7 3.98 37.53 -20.83
N ASP A 8 4.67 38.04 -19.80
CA ASP A 8 5.07 37.27 -18.62
C ASP A 8 3.85 36.74 -17.83
N ASN A 9 2.69 37.40 -17.98
CA ASN A 9 1.45 37.07 -17.30
C ASN A 9 0.49 36.20 -18.13
N MET A 10 0.80 35.90 -19.40
CA MET A 10 0.01 35.03 -20.29
C MET A 10 -1.51 35.35 -20.36
N GLY A 11 -1.92 36.58 -20.00
CA GLY A 11 -3.33 37.00 -19.94
C GLY A 11 -4.06 36.68 -18.63
N PHE A 12 -3.37 36.22 -17.59
CA PHE A 12 -3.95 35.92 -16.28
C PHE A 12 -3.70 37.03 -15.27
N GLU A 13 -4.66 37.26 -14.37
CA GLU A 13 -4.52 38.20 -13.24
C GLU A 13 -3.52 37.69 -12.18
N LEU A 14 -3.29 36.38 -12.13
CA LEU A 14 -2.39 35.73 -11.18
C LEU A 14 -1.07 35.33 -11.87
N PRO A 15 0.08 35.38 -11.15
CA PRO A 15 1.35 34.91 -11.68
C PRO A 15 1.26 33.43 -12.13
N PRO A 16 1.77 33.06 -13.32
CA PRO A 16 1.68 31.68 -13.82
C PRO A 16 2.23 30.62 -12.87
N ALA A 17 3.31 30.93 -12.14
CA ALA A 17 3.90 30.04 -11.14
C ALA A 17 2.93 29.69 -10.00
N LEU A 18 2.09 30.66 -9.59
CA LEU A 18 1.10 30.45 -8.54
C LEU A 18 -0.03 29.53 -9.04
N ILE A 19 -0.47 29.69 -10.28
CA ILE A 19 -1.48 28.82 -10.90
C ILE A 19 -0.97 27.37 -10.92
N ILE A 20 0.27 27.16 -11.34
CA ILE A 20 0.90 25.83 -11.36
C ILE A 20 0.96 25.24 -9.95
N LEU A 21 1.37 26.03 -8.95
CA LEU A 21 1.42 25.58 -7.55
C LEU A 21 0.04 25.14 -7.04
N LEU A 22 -1.00 25.92 -7.31
CA LEU A 22 -2.37 25.60 -6.91
C LEU A 22 -2.87 24.32 -7.57
N ILE A 23 -2.55 24.10 -8.85
CA ILE A 23 -2.90 22.87 -9.56
C ILE A 23 -2.16 21.66 -8.97
N LEU A 24 -0.87 21.78 -8.67
CA LEU A 24 -0.10 20.71 -8.05
C LEU A 24 -0.66 20.32 -6.68
N ILE A 25 -0.97 21.30 -5.85
CA ILE A 25 -1.58 21.08 -4.53
C ILE A 25 -2.98 20.46 -4.68
N GLY A 26 -3.82 21.01 -5.57
CA GLY A 26 -5.18 20.51 -5.80
C GLY A 26 -5.21 19.09 -6.34
N ALA A 27 -4.36 18.77 -7.31
CA ALA A 27 -4.23 17.42 -7.85
C ALA A 27 -3.72 16.44 -6.79
N GLY A 28 -2.69 16.79 -6.02
CA GLY A 28 -2.18 15.97 -4.93
C GLY A 28 -3.22 15.71 -3.85
N PHE A 29 -3.98 16.74 -3.47
CA PHE A 29 -5.08 16.62 -2.51
C PHE A 29 -6.17 15.67 -3.00
N LEU A 30 -6.62 15.81 -4.26
CA LEU A 30 -7.64 14.94 -4.84
C LEU A 30 -7.19 13.47 -4.89
N VAL A 31 -5.93 13.21 -5.24
CA VAL A 31 -5.35 11.86 -5.23
C VAL A 31 -5.34 11.28 -3.80
N ALA A 32 -4.92 12.06 -2.80
CA ALA A 32 -4.91 11.63 -1.41
C ALA A 32 -6.32 11.34 -0.87
N CYS A 33 -7.30 12.21 -1.16
CA CYS A 33 -8.70 11.99 -0.80
C CYS A 33 -9.28 10.76 -1.50
N GLY A 34 -9.01 10.59 -2.80
CA GLY A 34 -9.45 9.42 -3.56
C GLY A 34 -8.88 8.12 -2.99
N PHE A 35 -7.59 8.10 -2.64
CA PHE A 35 -6.96 6.97 -1.97
C PHE A 35 -7.56 6.69 -0.60
N ALA A 36 -7.81 7.72 0.22
CA ALA A 36 -8.40 7.56 1.54
C ALA A 36 -9.82 6.96 1.45
N ILE A 37 -10.65 7.46 0.54
CA ILE A 37 -12.00 6.94 0.28
C ILE A 37 -11.91 5.49 -0.22
N HIS A 38 -11.03 5.19 -1.17
CA HIS A 38 -10.84 3.83 -1.67
C HIS A 38 -10.32 2.88 -0.58
N SER A 39 -9.45 3.34 0.31
CA SER A 39 -8.97 2.53 1.44
C SER A 39 -10.07 2.25 2.47
N ALA A 40 -10.96 3.21 2.71
CA ALA A 40 -12.02 3.11 3.71
C ALA A 40 -13.27 2.38 3.20
N PHE A 41 -13.65 2.61 1.94
CA PHE A 41 -14.92 2.17 1.35
C PHE A 41 -14.76 1.37 0.05
N GLY A 42 -13.53 1.04 -0.34
CA GLY A 42 -13.23 0.36 -1.60
C GLY A 42 -13.94 -1.00 -1.76
N PHE A 43 -13.94 -1.48 -3.01
CA PHE A 43 -14.71 -2.62 -3.49
C PHE A 43 -14.23 -3.95 -2.89
N GLY A 44 -14.71 -4.27 -1.69
CA GLY A 44 -14.61 -5.59 -1.09
C GLY A 44 -13.25 -5.94 -0.47
N PRO A 45 -13.11 -7.18 0.05
CA PRO A 45 -11.90 -7.61 0.72
C PRO A 45 -10.71 -7.56 -0.24
N ASN A 46 -9.71 -6.75 0.10
CA ASN A 46 -8.47 -6.61 -0.66
C ASN A 46 -7.86 -8.01 -0.91
N PRO A 47 -7.73 -8.45 -2.18
CA PRO A 47 -7.25 -9.79 -2.52
C PRO A 47 -5.77 -10.02 -2.13
N ASN A 48 -5.02 -8.94 -1.89
CA ASN A 48 -3.62 -8.97 -1.48
C ASN A 48 -3.44 -8.91 0.06
N ARG A 49 -4.52 -8.89 0.85
CA ARG A 49 -4.40 -9.06 2.29
C ARG A 49 -4.14 -10.53 2.61
N ILE A 50 -3.34 -10.78 3.64
CA ILE A 50 -3.21 -12.12 4.22
C ILE A 50 -4.62 -12.54 4.64
N LYS A 51 -5.16 -13.58 4.00
CA LYS A 51 -6.47 -14.11 4.37
C LYS A 51 -6.38 -14.65 5.80
N PRO A 52 -7.33 -14.31 6.68
CA PRO A 52 -7.41 -14.97 7.96
C PRO A 52 -7.55 -16.47 7.73
N MET A 53 -6.75 -17.24 8.45
CA MET A 53 -6.77 -18.70 8.37
C MET A 53 -8.08 -19.23 8.97
N SER A 54 -8.70 -20.23 8.35
CA SER A 54 -9.92 -20.84 8.89
C SER A 54 -9.64 -21.52 10.24
N ALA A 55 -10.70 -21.75 11.04
CA ALA A 55 -10.57 -22.45 12.32
C ALA A 55 -9.96 -23.86 12.14
N GLU A 56 -10.42 -24.60 11.14
CA GLU A 56 -9.88 -25.93 10.80
C GLU A 56 -8.40 -25.84 10.37
N GLN A 57 -8.02 -24.82 9.61
CA GLN A 57 -6.64 -24.62 9.21
C GLN A 57 -5.75 -24.29 10.42
N MET A 58 -6.25 -23.51 11.39
CA MET A 58 -5.56 -23.23 12.67
C MET A 58 -5.32 -24.49 13.49
N GLU A 59 -6.35 -25.33 13.64
CA GLU A 59 -6.24 -26.59 14.37
C GLU A 59 -5.24 -27.54 13.70
N TYR A 60 -5.34 -27.69 12.38
CA TYR A 60 -4.39 -28.49 11.60
C TYR A 60 -2.93 -28.00 11.76
N MET A 61 -2.69 -26.69 11.71
CA MET A 61 -1.35 -26.12 11.90
C MET A 61 -0.82 -26.33 13.32
N ALA A 62 -1.70 -26.35 14.33
CA ALA A 62 -1.33 -26.67 15.69
C ALA A 62 -0.92 -28.14 15.83
N GLU A 63 -1.68 -29.07 15.24
CA GLU A 63 -1.35 -30.50 15.22
C GLU A 63 -0.02 -30.78 14.51
N VAL A 64 0.18 -30.16 13.33
CA VAL A 64 1.42 -30.29 12.55
C VAL A 64 2.63 -29.78 13.35
N ARG A 65 2.47 -28.66 14.07
CA ARG A 65 3.53 -28.13 14.94
C ARG A 65 3.93 -29.14 16.01
N ILE A 66 2.96 -29.77 16.68
CA ILE A 66 3.22 -30.77 17.73
C ILE A 66 3.92 -32.00 17.13
N ARG A 67 3.43 -32.52 16.00
CA ARG A 67 4.05 -33.66 15.31
C ARG A 67 5.48 -33.39 14.88
N ASN A 68 5.75 -32.22 14.31
CA ASN A 68 7.10 -31.87 13.88
C ASN A 68 8.04 -31.71 15.07
N MET A 69 7.56 -31.13 16.18
CA MET A 69 8.35 -31.00 17.41
C MET A 69 8.73 -32.37 17.97
N THR A 70 7.76 -33.27 18.10
CA THR A 70 8.01 -34.64 18.60
C THR A 70 8.96 -35.44 17.71
N CYS A 71 8.87 -35.27 16.39
CA CYS A 71 9.81 -35.90 15.45
C CYS A 71 11.23 -35.32 15.61
N LEU A 72 11.36 -34.00 15.75
CA LEU A 72 12.63 -33.32 15.97
C LEU A 72 13.30 -33.75 17.29
N GLU A 73 12.52 -33.89 18.36
CA GLU A 73 13.02 -34.41 19.65
C GLU A 73 13.55 -35.84 19.54
N GLN A 74 12.87 -36.69 18.77
CA GLN A 74 13.30 -38.07 18.52
C GLN A 74 14.59 -38.12 17.68
N GLU A 75 14.70 -37.28 16.65
CA GLU A 75 15.91 -37.15 15.86
C GLU A 75 17.09 -36.64 16.68
N GLY A 76 16.88 -35.61 17.51
CA GLY A 76 17.88 -35.10 18.44
C GLY A 76 18.36 -36.17 19.42
N ARG A 77 17.44 -36.97 19.97
CA ARG A 77 17.78 -38.11 20.84
C ARG A 77 18.57 -39.20 20.13
N ARG A 78 18.33 -39.43 18.83
CA ARG A 78 19.03 -40.45 18.03
C ARG A 78 20.42 -40.00 17.56
N THR A 79 20.63 -38.70 17.40
CA THR A 79 21.91 -38.16 16.91
C THR A 79 22.90 -37.82 18.02
N TRP A 80 22.43 -37.52 19.23
CA TRP A 80 23.27 -37.11 20.36
C TRP A 80 23.39 -38.15 21.49
N GLY A 81 22.70 -39.29 21.39
CA GLY A 81 22.82 -40.43 22.32
C GLY A 81 23.64 -41.56 21.74
#